data_AF-A0A503E611-F1
#
_entry.id   AF-A0A503E611-F1
#
_cell.length_a   1.000
_cell.length_b   1.000
_cell.length_c   1.000
_cell.angle_alpha   90.00
_cell.angle_beta   90.00
_cell.angle_gamma   90.00
#
_symmetry.space_group_name_H-M   'P 1'
#
loop_
_entity.id
_entity.type
_entity.pdbx_description
1 polymer ?
#
loop_
_entity_poly.entity_id
_entity_poly.type
_entity_poly.pdbx_seq_one_letter_code
_entity_poly.pdbx_strand_id
1 'polypeptide(L)'
;MAKRSGAGGLNCRVVFQRRAIVQDEYGNDVLGEFADVFSISARLAPQFSGRLNVEAVTAARLAALQPYNMMVRSCVDTRAVRADWRVYDARRGMADGKPVRVWNIKTIVNPDERSQYIEMLVIEGESS
;
A
#
# COMPACT_ATOMS: atom_id res chain seq x y z
N MET A 1 -25.36 6.69 6.42
CA MET A 1 -24.48 6.01 5.45
C MET A 1 -23.80 4.86 6.18
N ALA A 2 -24.08 3.60 5.81
CA ALA A 2 -23.64 2.43 6.58
C ALA A 2 -22.11 2.43 6.75
N LYS A 3 -21.65 2.37 8.01
CA LYS A 3 -20.24 2.28 8.37
C LYS A 3 -19.73 0.94 7.83
N ARG A 4 -19.13 0.94 6.63
CA ARG A 4 -18.56 -0.25 5.98
C ARG A 4 -17.24 -0.66 6.65
N SER A 5 -17.25 -0.81 7.98
CA SER A 5 -16.15 -1.38 8.78
C SER A 5 -16.49 -2.84 9.06
N GLY A 6 -16.17 -3.73 8.12
CA GLY A 6 -16.46 -5.16 8.22
C GLY A 6 -15.92 -5.95 7.02
N ALA A 7 -16.04 -7.28 7.05
CA ALA A 7 -15.53 -8.18 6.01
C ALA A 7 -16.04 -7.82 4.60
N GLY A 8 -17.30 -7.42 4.48
CA GLY A 8 -17.90 -6.96 3.22
C GLY A 8 -17.39 -5.60 2.72
N GLY A 9 -16.47 -4.95 3.45
CA GLY A 9 -15.83 -3.71 3.06
C GLY A 9 -14.58 -3.88 2.21
N LEU A 10 -14.00 -5.09 2.15
CA LEU A 10 -12.79 -5.42 1.39
C LEU A 10 -13.16 -5.66 -0.09
N ASN A 11 -12.97 -4.64 -0.92
CA ASN A 11 -13.43 -4.63 -2.30
C ASN A 11 -12.34 -5.03 -3.32
N CYS A 12 -11.06 -5.03 -2.93
CA CYS A 12 -9.94 -5.36 -3.79
C CYS A 12 -9.07 -6.46 -3.19
N ARG A 13 -8.24 -7.08 -4.04
CA ARG A 13 -7.18 -7.99 -3.61
C ARG A 13 -5.86 -7.36 -4.05
N VAL A 14 -4.93 -7.26 -3.11
CA VAL A 14 -3.64 -6.61 -3.34
C VAL A 14 -2.51 -7.57 -3.03
N VAL A 15 -1.36 -7.33 -3.65
CA VAL A 15 -0.12 -8.06 -3.38
C VAL A 15 0.92 -7.08 -2.87
N PHE A 16 1.58 -7.45 -1.79
CA PHE A 16 2.67 -6.70 -1.20
C PHE A 16 3.99 -7.19 -1.79
N GLN A 17 4.81 -6.25 -2.21
CA GLN A 17 6.14 -6.48 -2.75
C GLN A 17 7.19 -5.76 -1.91
N ARG A 18 8.31 -6.43 -1.66
CA ARG A 18 9.50 -5.84 -1.03
C ARG A 18 10.70 -5.98 -1.95
N ARG A 19 11.66 -5.06 -1.86
CA ARG A 19 12.94 -5.22 -2.58
C ARG A 19 13.71 -6.39 -1.96
N ALA A 20 14.22 -7.28 -2.81
CA ALA A 20 15.18 -8.29 -2.39
C ALA A 20 16.48 -7.60 -1.98
N ILE A 21 17.12 -8.08 -0.91
CA ILE A 21 18.47 -7.67 -0.54
C ILE A 21 19.39 -8.69 -1.19
N VAL A 22 20.21 -8.25 -2.15
CA VAL A 22 21.15 -9.09 -2.89
C VAL A 22 22.56 -8.59 -2.56
N GLN A 23 23.47 -9.51 -2.27
CA GLN A 23 24.88 -9.19 -2.09
C GLN A 23 25.50 -8.90 -3.47
N ASP A 24 26.20 -7.78 -3.62
CA ASP A 24 27.05 -7.56 -4.78
C ASP A 24 28.33 -8.42 -4.70
N GLU A 25 29.10 -8.43 -5.78
CA GLU A 25 30.38 -9.15 -5.88
C GLU A 25 31.45 -8.62 -4.91
N TYR A 26 31.19 -7.48 -4.26
CA TYR A 26 32.07 -6.81 -3.31
C TYR A 26 31.58 -6.90 -1.84
N GLY A 27 30.51 -7.67 -1.57
CA GLY A 27 29.98 -7.88 -0.23
C GLY A 27 29.13 -6.75 0.34
N ASN A 28 28.60 -5.85 -0.50
CA ASN A 28 27.61 -4.85 -0.09
C ASN A 28 26.18 -5.32 -0.35
N ASP A 29 25.28 -4.97 0.57
CA ASP A 29 23.84 -5.16 0.43
C ASP A 29 23.27 -4.18 -0.61
N VAL A 30 22.90 -4.68 -1.79
CA VAL A 30 22.23 -3.91 -2.84
C VAL A 30 20.74 -4.25 -2.86
N LEU A 31 19.92 -3.22 -3.08
CA LEU A 31 18.48 -3.37 -3.30
C LEU A 31 18.24 -3.93 -4.71
N GLY A 32 17.88 -5.21 -4.76
CA GLY A 32 17.51 -5.92 -5.98
C GLY A 32 16.06 -5.69 -6.39
N GLU A 33 15.55 -6.60 -7.24
CA GLU A 33 14.19 -6.53 -7.76
C GLU A 33 13.12 -6.66 -6.68
N PHE A 34 11.94 -6.13 -6.97
CA PHE A 34 10.78 -6.28 -6.09
C PHE A 34 10.21 -7.69 -6.21
N ALA A 35 10.19 -8.40 -5.10
CA ALA A 35 9.62 -9.75 -4.99
C ALA A 35 8.27 -9.74 -4.29
N ASP A 36 7.34 -10.57 -4.77
CA ASP A 36 6.04 -10.81 -4.15
C ASP A 36 6.22 -11.48 -2.79
N VAL A 37 5.65 -10.90 -1.73
CA VAL A 37 5.70 -11.45 -0.38
C VAL A 37 4.41 -12.19 -0.06
N PHE A 38 3.28 -11.49 -0.15
CA PHE A 38 1.97 -12.08 0.16
C PHE A 38 0.84 -11.31 -0.53
N SER A 39 -0.32 -11.97 -0.64
CA SER A 39 -1.56 -11.36 -1.15
C SER A 39 -2.64 -11.33 -0.09
N ILE A 40 -3.39 -10.23 -0.01
CA ILE A 40 -4.49 -10.08 0.95
C ILE A 40 -5.64 -9.27 0.36
N SER A 41 -6.85 -9.52 0.86
CA SER A 41 -8.00 -8.67 0.56
C SER A 41 -7.88 -7.34 1.30
N ALA A 42 -8.08 -6.25 0.57
CA ALA A 42 -7.98 -4.89 1.08
C ALA A 42 -9.25 -4.11 0.74
N ARG A 43 -9.44 -3.01 1.45
CA ARG A 43 -10.40 -1.96 1.12
C ARG A 43 -9.61 -0.76 0.61
N LEU A 44 -9.89 -0.34 -0.62
CA LEU A 44 -9.32 0.89 -1.18
C LEU A 44 -10.40 1.98 -1.17
N ALA A 45 -10.17 3.06 -0.43
CA ALA A 45 -11.03 4.24 -0.41
C ALA A 45 -10.22 5.45 -0.89
N PRO A 46 -10.59 6.08 -2.02
CA PRO A 46 -9.90 7.29 -2.45
C PRO A 46 -10.11 8.40 -1.42
N GLN A 47 -9.05 9.11 -1.04
CA GLN A 47 -9.17 10.25 -0.14
C GLN A 47 -9.66 11.48 -0.92
N PHE A 48 -10.94 11.49 -1.27
CA PHE A 48 -11.62 12.67 -1.81
C PHE A 48 -12.03 13.67 -0.72
N SER A 49 -12.06 13.25 0.55
CA SER A 49 -12.64 14.04 1.63
C SER A 49 -11.57 14.90 2.31
N GLY A 50 -11.75 16.22 2.30
CA GLY A 50 -10.94 17.22 3.03
C GLY A 50 -11.05 17.13 4.56
N ARG A 51 -11.04 15.92 5.12
CA ARG A 51 -11.12 15.62 6.57
C ARG A 51 -9.77 15.25 7.20
N LEU A 52 -8.71 15.13 6.39
CA LEU A 52 -7.36 14.88 6.87
C LEU A 52 -6.48 16.07 6.45
N ASN A 53 -5.64 16.54 7.38
CA ASN A 53 -4.81 17.75 7.30
C ASN A 53 -4.37 18.10 5.87
N VAL A 54 -4.78 19.30 5.47
CA VAL A 54 -4.76 19.81 4.10
C VAL A 54 -3.35 19.85 3.51
N GLU A 55 -2.29 19.98 4.30
CA GLU A 55 -0.93 20.23 3.79
C GLU A 55 -0.32 19.03 3.05
N ALA A 56 -0.39 17.82 3.62
CA ALA A 56 0.16 16.61 2.98
C ALA A 56 -0.67 16.17 1.76
N VAL A 57 -1.99 16.36 1.81
CA VAL A 57 -2.89 16.06 0.68
C VAL A 57 -2.71 17.08 -0.46
N THR A 58 -2.41 18.33 -0.14
CA THR A 58 -2.17 19.39 -1.14
C THR A 58 -0.85 19.16 -1.87
N ALA A 59 0.21 18.73 -1.18
CA ALA A 59 1.48 18.36 -1.80
C ALA A 59 1.36 17.21 -2.82
N ALA A 60 0.59 16.16 -2.48
CA ALA A 60 0.34 15.05 -3.40
C ALA A 60 -0.49 15.48 -4.64
N ARG A 61 -1.45 16.39 -4.45
CA ARG A 61 -2.24 16.97 -5.55
C ARG A 61 -1.41 17.88 -6.46
N LEU A 62 -0.47 18.64 -5.90
CA LEU A 62 0.51 19.42 -6.67
C LEU A 62 1.35 18.52 -7.59
N ALA A 63 1.58 17.27 -7.20
CA ALA A 63 2.26 16.26 -8.01
C ALA A 63 1.32 15.44 -8.94
N ALA A 64 0.01 15.78 -9.00
CA ALA A 64 -1.01 15.02 -9.73
C ALA A 64 -1.17 13.54 -9.29
N LEU A 65 -0.67 13.18 -8.11
CA LEU A 65 -0.74 11.83 -7.58
C LEU A 65 -1.99 11.68 -6.69
N GLN A 66 -2.73 10.58 -6.86
CA GLN A 66 -3.97 10.34 -6.12
C GLN A 66 -3.67 9.56 -4.82
N PRO A 67 -3.91 10.15 -3.64
CA PRO A 67 -3.80 9.44 -2.37
C PRO A 67 -5.05 8.58 -2.12
N TYR A 68 -4.80 7.35 -1.69
CA TYR A 68 -5.81 6.38 -1.28
C TYR A 68 -5.57 5.97 0.16
N ASN A 69 -6.68 5.76 0.86
CA ASN A 69 -6.67 5.10 2.14
C ASN A 69 -6.90 3.60 1.93
N MET A 70 -5.88 2.78 2.21
CA MET A 70 -5.94 1.33 2.12
C MET A 70 -6.11 0.74 3.51
N MET A 71 -7.15 -0.06 3.70
CA MET A 71 -7.37 -0.77 4.95
C MET A 71 -7.29 -2.28 4.72
N VAL A 72 -6.46 -2.96 5.51
CA VAL A 72 -6.24 -4.40 5.49
C VAL A 72 -6.53 -4.99 6.86
N ARG A 73 -6.81 -6.30 6.93
CA ARG A 73 -6.89 -6.98 8.22
C ARG A 73 -5.52 -7.07 8.85
N SER A 74 -5.46 -6.98 10.18
CA SER A 74 -4.23 -7.24 10.92
C SER A 74 -3.95 -8.74 10.97
N CYS A 75 -2.89 -9.17 10.29
CA CYS A 75 -2.23 -10.47 10.43
C CYS A 75 -0.72 -10.28 10.63
N VAL A 76 -0.01 -11.37 10.93
CA VAL A 76 1.45 -11.36 11.13
C VAL A 76 2.17 -10.69 9.94
N ASP A 77 1.80 -11.04 8.72
CA ASP A 77 2.43 -10.51 7.50
C ASP A 77 2.17 -9.01 7.33
N THR A 78 0.93 -8.55 7.52
CA THR A 78 0.61 -7.12 7.40
C THR A 78 1.26 -6.25 8.47
N ARG A 79 1.60 -6.81 9.63
CA ARG A 79 2.35 -6.09 10.68
C ARG A 79 3.85 -5.98 10.35
N ALA A 80 4.37 -6.87 9.51
CA ALA A 80 5.75 -6.80 9.02
C ALA A 80 5.92 -5.83 7.84
N VAL A 81 4.82 -5.32 7.26
CA VAL A 81 4.84 -4.34 6.19
C VAL A 81 5.51 -3.06 6.67
N ARG A 82 6.39 -2.51 5.82
CA ARG A 82 7.13 -1.27 6.07
C ARG A 82 6.93 -0.29 4.90
N ALA A 83 7.32 0.97 5.11
CA ALA A 83 7.12 2.03 4.13
C ALA A 83 8.03 1.92 2.88
N ASP A 84 9.07 1.09 2.93
CA ASP A 84 9.93 0.72 1.78
C ASP A 84 9.28 -0.31 0.85
N TRP A 85 8.10 -0.82 1.22
CA TRP A 85 7.36 -1.79 0.42
C TRP A 85 6.41 -1.08 -0.52
N ARG A 86 6.06 -1.77 -1.61
CA ARG A 86 5.04 -1.33 -2.55
C ARG A 86 3.90 -2.34 -2.65
N VAL A 87 2.75 -1.87 -3.10
CA VAL A 87 1.54 -2.68 -3.22
C VAL A 87 1.03 -2.59 -4.65
N TYR A 88 0.55 -3.69 -5.22
CA TYR A 88 -0.10 -3.64 -6.53
C TYR A 88 -1.44 -4.36 -6.52
N ASP A 89 -2.28 -4.04 -7.51
CA ASP A 89 -3.61 -4.63 -7.67
C ASP A 89 -3.50 -6.04 -8.24
N ALA A 90 -3.82 -7.04 -7.42
CA ALA A 90 -3.76 -8.45 -7.82
C ALA A 90 -4.79 -8.76 -8.93
N ARG A 91 -5.89 -8.01 -9.02
CA ARG A 91 -6.96 -8.26 -10.00
C ARG A 91 -6.66 -7.67 -11.37
N ARG A 92 -5.94 -6.55 -11.43
CA ARG A 92 -5.52 -5.96 -12.72
C ARG A 92 -4.31 -6.68 -13.31
N GLY A 93 -3.52 -7.36 -12.48
CA GLY A 93 -2.40 -8.17 -12.93
C GLY A 93 -1.21 -7.34 -13.41
N MET A 94 -0.38 -7.97 -14.23
CA MET A 94 0.85 -7.40 -14.78
C MET A 94 0.72 -7.24 -16.30
N ALA A 95 1.25 -6.14 -16.83
CA ALA A 95 1.47 -5.92 -18.25
C ALA A 95 2.98 -5.74 -18.48
N ASP A 96 3.55 -6.46 -19.45
CA ASP A 96 4.98 -6.43 -19.77
C ASP A 96 5.91 -6.67 -18.56
N GLY A 97 5.53 -7.61 -17.69
CA GLY A 97 6.28 -7.92 -16.46
C GLY A 97 6.21 -6.85 -15.38
N LYS A 98 5.42 -5.78 -15.58
CA LYS A 98 5.21 -4.70 -14.61
C LYS A 98 3.76 -4.68 -14.11
N PRO A 99 3.54 -4.47 -12.81
CA PRO A 99 2.17 -4.32 -12.31
C PRO A 99 1.48 -3.11 -12.94
N VAL A 100 0.27 -3.31 -13.47
CA VAL A 100 -0.50 -2.26 -14.17
C VAL A 100 -0.86 -1.11 -13.24
N ARG A 101 -1.11 -1.44 -11.96
CA ARG A 101 -1.54 -0.49 -10.95
C ARG A 101 -0.76 -0.72 -9.66
N VAL A 102 0.06 0.27 -9.31
CA VAL A 102 0.96 0.24 -8.15
C VAL A 102 0.64 1.40 -7.22
N TRP A 103 0.79 1.13 -5.94
CA TRP A 103 0.71 2.10 -4.86
C TRP A 103 1.93 2.02 -3.96
N ASN A 104 2.50 3.19 -3.66
CA ASN A 104 3.57 3.32 -2.66
C ASN A 104 2.98 3.58 -1.28
N ILE A 105 3.55 2.94 -0.26
CA ILE A 105 3.12 3.11 1.12
C ILE A 105 3.84 4.33 1.71
N LYS A 106 3.07 5.33 2.17
CA LYS A 106 3.63 6.53 2.81
C LYS A 106 3.59 6.46 4.32
N THR A 107 2.51 5.94 4.86
CA THR A 107 2.31 5.89 6.31
C THR A 107 1.49 4.67 6.64
N ILE A 108 1.84 4.01 7.73
CA ILE A 108 1.14 2.86 8.29
C ILE A 108 0.65 3.28 9.67
N VAL A 109 -0.65 3.19 9.89
CA VAL A 109 -1.31 3.56 11.14
C VAL A 109 -2.15 2.37 11.60
N ASN A 110 -2.22 2.18 12.91
CA ASN A 110 -3.19 1.30 13.54
C ASN A 110 -4.35 2.16 14.05
N PRO A 111 -5.39 2.40 13.24
CA PRO A 111 -6.49 3.30 13.62
C PRO A 111 -7.41 2.67 14.67
N ASP A 112 -7.34 1.36 14.84
CA ASP A 112 -8.13 0.61 15.80
C ASP A 112 -7.20 0.24 16.96
N GLU A 113 -7.43 0.84 18.13
CA GLU A 113 -6.69 0.49 19.36
C GLU A 113 -6.82 -1.01 19.71
N ARG A 114 -7.73 -1.74 19.05
CA ARG A 114 -7.92 -3.19 19.15
C ARG A 114 -7.13 -4.00 18.11
N SER A 115 -6.33 -3.35 17.27
CA SER A 115 -5.46 -3.99 16.26
C SER A 115 -6.18 -4.94 15.31
N GLN A 116 -7.46 -4.72 14.98
CA GLN A 116 -8.19 -5.60 14.06
C GLN A 116 -7.90 -5.28 12.60
N TYR A 117 -7.61 -4.01 12.30
CA TYR A 117 -7.31 -3.51 10.96
C TYR A 117 -6.11 -2.58 10.99
N ILE A 118 -5.33 -2.62 9.92
CA ILE A 118 -4.22 -1.70 9.67
C ILE A 118 -4.65 -0.78 8.53
N GLU A 119 -4.39 0.50 8.69
CA GLU A 119 -4.71 1.54 7.71
C GLU A 119 -3.43 2.15 7.17
N MET A 120 -3.35 2.27 5.85
CA MET A 120 -2.19 2.73 5.14
C MET A 120 -2.58 3.85 4.19
N LEU A 121 -1.85 4.95 4.28
CA LEU A 121 -1.89 5.97 3.25
C LEU A 121 -1.02 5.49 2.10
N VAL A 122 -1.63 5.30 0.94
CA VAL A 122 -0.93 4.87 -0.26
C VAL A 122 -1.13 5.84 -1.41
N ILE A 123 -0.13 6.00 -2.27
CA ILE A 123 -0.18 6.93 -3.40
C ILE A 123 -0.04 6.16 -4.70
N GLU A 124 -0.98 6.37 -5.62
CA GLU A 124 -0.97 5.74 -6.94
C GLU A 124 -0.03 6.46 -7.90
N GLY A 125 0.81 5.70 -8.62
CA GLY A 125 1.62 6.23 -9.72
C GLY A 125 2.90 6.95 -9.33
N GLU A 126 3.25 6.99 -8.04
CA GLU A 126 4.56 7.49 -7.61
C GLU A 126 5.64 6.44 -7.87
N SER A 127 6.79 6.86 -8.41
CA SER A 127 7.97 6.01 -8.56
C SER A 127 8.49 5.57 -7.18
N SER A 128 8.50 4.27 -6.92
CA SER A 128 9.03 3.61 -5.70
C SER A 128 10.55 3.58 -5.62
#